data_AF-A0A1H1ZZC5-F1
#
_entry.id   AF-A0A1H1ZZC5-F1
#
_cell.length_a   1.000
_cell.length_b   1.000
_cell.length_c   1.000
_cell.angle_alpha   90.00
_cell.angle_beta   90.00
_cell.angle_gamma   90.00
#
_symmetry.space_group_name_H-M   'P 1'
#
loop_
_entity.id
_entity.type
_entity.pdbx_description
1 polymer ?
#
loop_
_entity_poly.entity_id
_entity_poly.type
_entity_poly.pdbx_seq_one_letter_code
_entity_poly.pdbx_strand_id
1 'polypeptide(L)'
;MHEIEDLVQTSVELLDRHHPADDGRLRDWFTALFAFQNDYDCSHTQHRVMEILIRRGHTVRFPIAEHPDYAARKDFFDGIEEFTPLREFGADEQEFAGELEDGYVDPPWLYCEAATALWQRMNCPATTEAPLLEVVVAVAEAAERDGDAELIGCWWSLGWQALVGGQPFSPEELAATPGVAELRAIVRRTGAQGFGSRPSEEQLELMGDELETWWYRL
;
A
#
# COMPACT_ATOMS: atom_id res chain seq x y z
N MET A 1 13.43 8.29 9.59
CA MET A 1 13.70 7.45 8.42
C MET A 1 12.34 7.06 7.91
N HIS A 2 11.91 7.61 6.78
CA HIS A 2 10.54 7.50 6.25
C HIS A 2 10.53 6.69 4.95
N GLU A 3 11.45 5.74 4.80
CA GLU A 3 11.74 5.06 3.52
C GLU A 3 10.51 4.35 2.95
N ILE A 4 9.74 3.63 3.79
CA ILE A 4 8.51 2.96 3.35
C ILE A 4 7.42 3.98 2.99
N GLU A 5 7.32 5.08 3.75
CA GLU A 5 6.35 6.13 3.43
C GLU A 5 6.67 6.82 2.10
N ASP A 6 7.94 7.14 1.87
CA ASP A 6 8.41 7.78 0.64
C ASP A 6 8.30 6.80 -0.55
N LEU A 7 8.55 5.50 -0.33
CA LEU A 7 8.35 4.43 -1.31
C LEU A 7 6.88 4.34 -1.75
N VAL A 8 5.95 4.29 -0.79
CA VAL A 8 4.51 4.22 -1.06
C VAL A 8 4.00 5.51 -1.69
N GLN A 9 4.36 6.68 -1.14
CA GLN A 9 3.99 7.98 -1.68
C GLN A 9 4.42 8.12 -3.15
N THR A 10 5.70 7.87 -3.44
CA THR A 10 6.24 8.01 -4.80
C THR A 10 5.55 7.03 -5.75
N SER A 11 5.26 5.82 -5.31
CA SER A 11 4.51 4.82 -6.08
C SER A 11 3.09 5.31 -6.44
N VAL A 12 2.36 5.90 -5.49
CA VAL A 12 1.03 6.47 -5.73
C VAL A 12 1.08 7.61 -6.75
N GLU A 13 2.00 8.56 -6.57
CA GLU A 13 2.17 9.71 -7.47
C GLU A 13 2.53 9.27 -8.90
N LEU A 14 3.39 8.25 -9.02
CA LEU A 14 3.83 7.72 -10.29
C LEU A 14 2.69 6.96 -11.00
N LEU A 15 2.00 6.07 -10.28
CA LEU A 15 0.86 5.35 -10.84
C LEU A 15 -0.24 6.31 -11.31
N ASP A 16 -0.54 7.36 -10.52
CA ASP A 16 -1.50 8.40 -10.90
C ASP A 16 -1.10 9.16 -12.17
N ARG A 17 0.18 9.46 -12.35
CA ARG A 17 0.69 10.18 -13.54
C ARG A 17 0.61 9.34 -14.82
N HIS A 18 0.85 8.03 -14.71
CA HIS A 18 1.02 7.15 -15.87
C HIS A 18 -0.23 6.36 -16.29
N HIS A 19 -1.36 6.53 -15.58
CA HIS A 19 -2.60 5.84 -15.87
C HIS A 19 -3.77 6.79 -16.14
N PRO A 20 -4.68 6.44 -17.08
CA PRO A 20 -5.87 7.22 -17.39
C PRO A 20 -6.73 7.55 -16.16
N ALA A 21 -7.44 8.67 -16.19
CA ALA A 21 -8.26 9.16 -15.08
C ALA A 21 -9.30 8.12 -14.59
N ASP A 22 -9.81 7.29 -15.49
CA ASP A 22 -10.86 6.30 -15.30
C ASP A 22 -10.34 4.87 -15.05
N ASP A 23 -9.02 4.68 -14.85
CA ASP A 23 -8.46 3.37 -14.51
C ASP A 23 -8.84 2.96 -13.08
N GLY A 24 -9.91 2.16 -12.99
CA GLY A 24 -10.45 1.67 -11.73
C GLY A 24 -9.50 0.76 -10.93
N ARG A 25 -8.46 0.22 -11.56
CA ARG A 25 -7.45 -0.62 -10.86
C ARG A 25 -6.63 0.18 -9.87
N LEU A 26 -6.43 1.49 -10.12
CA LEU A 26 -5.61 2.33 -9.25
C LEU A 26 -6.13 2.37 -7.81
N ARG A 27 -7.45 2.37 -7.63
CA ARG A 27 -8.05 2.28 -6.30
C ARG A 27 -7.57 1.04 -5.56
N ASP A 28 -7.71 -0.10 -6.20
CA ASP A 28 -7.40 -1.41 -5.64
C ASP A 28 -5.87 -1.59 -5.44
N TRP A 29 -5.06 -1.03 -6.35
CA TRP A 29 -3.61 -0.96 -6.21
C TRP A 29 -3.16 -0.06 -5.05
N PHE A 30 -3.81 1.08 -4.83
CA PHE A 30 -3.52 1.94 -3.67
C PHE A 30 -3.89 1.25 -2.37
N THR A 31 -5.00 0.51 -2.34
CA THR A 31 -5.36 -0.33 -1.19
C THR A 31 -4.24 -1.33 -0.89
N ALA A 32 -3.67 -2.01 -1.90
CA ALA A 32 -2.56 -2.94 -1.69
C ALA A 32 -1.28 -2.24 -1.19
N LEU A 33 -0.97 -1.04 -1.69
CA LEU A 33 0.19 -0.25 -1.22
C LEU A 33 0.06 0.18 0.25
N PHE A 34 -1.12 0.65 0.66
CA PHE A 34 -1.34 1.04 2.06
C PHE A 34 -1.48 -0.17 2.98
N ALA A 35 -2.02 -1.29 2.49
CA ALA A 35 -1.99 -2.56 3.22
C ALA A 35 -0.56 -3.00 3.50
N PHE A 36 0.34 -2.92 2.49
CA PHE A 36 1.77 -3.20 2.68
C PHE A 36 2.42 -2.26 3.71
N GLN A 37 2.13 -0.96 3.67
CA GLN A 37 2.74 -0.01 4.60
C GLN A 37 2.31 -0.25 6.06
N ASN A 38 1.13 -0.83 6.30
CA ASN A 38 0.61 -1.07 7.65
C ASN A 38 1.47 -2.04 8.48
N ASP A 39 2.35 -2.81 7.84
CA ASP A 39 3.33 -3.68 8.51
C ASP A 39 4.54 -2.88 9.07
N TYR A 40 4.57 -1.56 8.86
CA TYR A 40 5.64 -0.67 9.26
C TYR A 40 5.11 0.51 10.09
N ASP A 41 5.99 1.15 10.86
CA ASP A 41 5.67 2.37 11.61
C ASP A 41 5.59 3.59 10.66
N CYS A 42 4.52 3.63 9.88
CA CYS A 42 4.23 4.67 8.91
C CYS A 42 3.02 5.48 9.40
N SER A 43 3.26 6.70 9.86
CA SER A 43 2.20 7.64 10.23
C SER A 43 2.10 8.74 9.18
N HIS A 44 0.89 9.01 8.67
CA HIS A 44 0.55 10.16 7.81
C HIS A 44 0.89 10.08 6.31
N THR A 45 1.37 8.97 5.77
CA THR A 45 1.68 8.85 4.32
C THR A 45 0.47 9.16 3.43
N GLN A 46 -0.71 8.68 3.80
CA GLN A 46 -1.96 8.94 3.08
C GLN A 46 -2.27 10.43 2.95
N HIS A 47 -2.00 11.23 3.99
CA HIS A 47 -2.26 12.67 3.97
C HIS A 47 -1.39 13.40 2.94
N ARG A 48 -0.18 12.90 2.66
CA ARG A 48 0.73 13.49 1.67
C ARG A 48 0.19 13.37 0.24
N VAL A 49 -0.62 12.34 -0.04
CA VAL A 49 -1.19 12.04 -1.36
C VAL A 49 -2.72 12.11 -1.39
N MET A 50 -3.34 12.72 -0.38
CA MET A 50 -4.79 12.67 -0.14
C MET A 50 -5.63 13.10 -1.36
N GLU A 51 -5.21 14.17 -2.05
CA GLU A 51 -5.93 14.65 -3.24
C GLU A 51 -5.91 13.63 -4.39
N ILE A 52 -4.84 12.83 -4.52
CA ILE A 52 -4.78 11.71 -5.47
C ILE A 52 -5.74 10.61 -5.03
N LEU A 53 -5.70 10.21 -3.76
CA LEU A 53 -6.54 9.14 -3.23
C LEU A 53 -8.03 9.44 -3.41
N ILE A 54 -8.41 10.70 -3.21
CA ILE A 54 -9.80 11.13 -3.37
C ILE A 54 -10.20 11.21 -4.84
N ARG A 55 -9.35 11.79 -5.69
CA ARG A 55 -9.59 11.83 -7.13
C ARG A 55 -9.71 10.44 -7.76
N ARG A 56 -8.95 9.47 -7.25
CA ARG A 56 -8.93 8.07 -7.73
C ARG A 56 -9.95 7.16 -7.03
N GLY A 57 -10.75 7.70 -6.11
CA GLY A 57 -11.81 6.95 -5.42
C GLY A 57 -11.30 5.88 -4.46
N HIS A 58 -10.04 5.98 -4.02
CA HIS A 58 -9.52 5.21 -2.88
C HIS A 58 -10.07 5.75 -1.56
N THR A 59 -10.12 7.07 -1.42
CA THR A 59 -10.68 7.71 -0.22
C THR A 59 -11.91 8.49 -0.61
N VAL A 60 -13.01 8.33 0.11
CA VAL A 60 -14.26 9.07 -0.11
C VAL A 60 -14.54 9.97 1.08
N ARG A 61 -15.05 11.17 0.78
CA ARG A 61 -15.49 12.15 1.78
C ARG A 61 -17.01 12.15 1.89
N PHE A 62 -17.50 12.09 3.11
CA PHE A 62 -18.92 12.22 3.44
C PHE A 62 -19.11 13.34 4.47
N PRO A 63 -20.26 14.04 4.49
CA PRO A 63 -20.66 14.79 5.67
C PRO A 63 -20.62 13.88 6.90
N ILE A 64 -20.11 14.36 8.03
CA ILE A 64 -20.03 13.57 9.27
C ILE A 64 -21.38 12.97 9.69
N ALA A 65 -22.48 13.67 9.39
CA ALA A 65 -23.85 13.23 9.68
C ALA A 65 -24.29 11.98 8.90
N GLU A 66 -23.56 11.60 7.85
CA GLU A 66 -23.82 10.38 7.07
C GLU A 66 -23.13 9.14 7.66
N HIS A 67 -22.32 9.29 8.72
CA HIS A 67 -21.76 8.12 9.40
C HIS A 67 -22.89 7.17 9.87
N PRO A 68 -22.76 5.83 9.70
CA PRO A 68 -23.86 4.90 9.99
C PRO A 68 -24.33 4.95 11.44
N ASP A 69 -23.39 5.25 12.35
CA ASP A 69 -23.68 5.39 13.79
C ASP A 69 -24.01 6.82 14.24
N TYR A 70 -24.07 7.80 13.33
CA TYR A 70 -24.26 9.20 13.70
C TYR A 70 -25.52 9.41 14.54
N ALA A 71 -26.63 8.76 14.16
CA ALA A 71 -27.90 8.89 14.90
C ALA A 71 -27.82 8.33 16.33
N ALA A 72 -27.06 7.25 16.54
CA ALA A 72 -26.91 6.61 17.84
C ALA A 72 -25.85 7.30 18.72
N ARG A 73 -24.83 7.92 18.09
CA ARG A 73 -23.68 8.54 18.76
C ARG A 73 -23.55 10.03 18.44
N LYS A 74 -24.69 10.74 18.34
CA LYS A 74 -24.74 12.14 17.86
C LYS A 74 -23.82 13.07 18.67
N ASP A 75 -23.88 13.01 19.99
CA ASP A 75 -23.09 13.88 20.87
C ASP A 75 -21.57 13.65 20.69
N PHE A 76 -21.16 12.42 20.40
CA PHE A 76 -19.76 12.09 20.10
C PHE A 76 -19.32 12.76 18.79
N PHE A 77 -20.05 12.54 17.69
CA PHE A 77 -19.68 13.11 16.39
C PHE A 77 -19.79 14.64 16.36
N ASP A 78 -20.80 15.22 16.99
CA ASP A 78 -20.95 16.68 17.11
C ASP A 78 -19.83 17.32 17.94
N GLY A 79 -19.22 16.56 18.85
CA GLY A 79 -18.11 17.01 19.69
C GLY A 79 -16.74 16.94 19.02
N ILE A 80 -16.62 16.41 17.79
CA ILE A 80 -15.34 16.34 17.08
C ILE A 80 -15.01 17.70 16.48
N GLU A 81 -14.03 18.39 17.07
CA GLU A 81 -13.57 19.72 16.63
C GLU A 81 -12.24 19.68 15.85
N GLU A 82 -11.50 18.57 15.93
CA GLU A 82 -10.19 18.40 15.30
C GLU A 82 -10.06 17.01 14.65
N PHE A 83 -8.95 16.81 13.93
CA PHE A 83 -8.62 15.52 13.33
C PHE A 83 -8.73 14.40 14.38
N THR A 84 -9.63 13.45 14.14
CA THR A 84 -9.92 12.35 15.05
C THR A 84 -9.93 11.04 14.28
N PRO A 85 -8.94 10.16 14.47
CA PRO A 85 -9.03 8.80 13.94
C PRO A 85 -10.19 8.09 14.63
N LEU A 86 -11.01 7.36 13.87
CA LEU A 86 -12.14 6.60 14.43
C LEU A 86 -11.71 5.23 14.98
N ARG A 87 -10.41 5.04 15.26
CA ARG A 87 -9.88 3.86 15.96
C ARG A 87 -10.03 4.03 17.46
N GLU A 88 -10.72 3.13 18.13
CA GLU A 88 -10.80 3.12 19.59
C GLU A 88 -9.48 2.62 20.19
N PHE A 89 -8.64 3.54 20.67
CA PHE A 89 -7.52 3.21 21.55
C PHE A 89 -7.97 3.33 23.01
N GLY A 90 -8.53 2.25 23.57
CA GLY A 90 -8.85 2.15 24.99
C GLY A 90 -8.06 1.00 25.63
N ALA A 91 -7.15 1.31 26.55
CA ALA A 91 -6.26 0.35 27.19
C ALA A 91 -6.97 -0.69 28.10
N ASP A 92 -8.28 -0.59 28.32
CA ASP A 92 -9.02 -1.43 29.28
C ASP A 92 -10.42 -1.91 28.81
N GLU A 93 -10.83 -1.71 27.55
CA GLU A 93 -12.20 -2.04 27.12
C GLU A 93 -12.25 -3.16 26.07
N GLN A 94 -12.48 -4.37 26.57
CA GLN A 94 -12.81 -5.58 25.79
C GLN A 94 -14.19 -5.53 25.10
N GLU A 95 -14.92 -4.42 25.16
CA GLU A 95 -16.36 -4.38 24.83
C GLU A 95 -16.69 -3.79 23.44
N PHE A 96 -15.72 -3.18 22.74
CA PHE A 96 -15.98 -2.43 21.50
C PHE A 96 -15.17 -2.88 20.27
N ALA A 97 -14.77 -4.16 20.21
CA ALA A 97 -14.19 -4.70 18.98
C ALA A 97 -15.22 -4.62 17.82
N GLY A 98 -14.97 -3.78 16.81
CA GLY A 98 -15.61 -3.88 15.49
C GLY A 98 -16.60 -2.79 15.04
N GLU A 99 -16.86 -1.69 15.78
CA GLU A 99 -17.96 -0.77 15.42
C GLU A 99 -17.57 0.63 14.88
N LEU A 100 -16.34 1.11 14.99
CA LEU A 100 -15.92 2.43 14.44
C LEU A 100 -14.74 2.34 13.44
N GLU A 101 -14.30 1.13 13.11
CA GLU A 101 -12.97 0.91 12.54
C GLU A 101 -12.76 1.54 11.15
N ASP A 102 -11.55 2.10 11.00
CA ASP A 102 -10.88 2.39 9.73
C ASP A 102 -11.47 3.52 8.86
N GLY A 103 -11.79 4.61 9.54
CA GLY A 103 -11.90 5.95 8.95
C GLY A 103 -11.38 7.01 9.91
N TYR A 104 -11.49 8.27 9.51
CA TYR A 104 -11.19 9.40 10.38
C TYR A 104 -12.11 10.57 10.08
N VAL A 105 -12.26 11.46 11.05
CA VAL A 105 -12.97 12.72 10.89
C VAL A 105 -11.93 13.84 10.84
N ASP A 106 -12.00 14.65 9.80
CA ASP A 106 -11.34 15.96 9.75
C ASP A 106 -12.44 16.98 9.41
N PRO A 107 -13.00 17.65 10.44
CA PRO A 107 -14.26 18.38 10.33
C PRO A 107 -14.29 19.37 9.14
N PRO A 108 -15.41 19.42 8.40
CA PRO A 108 -16.71 18.78 8.66
C PRO A 108 -16.85 17.37 8.04
N TRP A 109 -15.76 16.77 7.59
CA TRP A 109 -15.79 15.59 6.73
C TRP A 109 -15.43 14.32 7.48
N LEU A 110 -16.20 13.27 7.19
CA LEU A 110 -15.83 11.88 7.43
C LEU A 110 -15.05 11.39 6.21
N TYR A 111 -13.87 10.82 6.44
CA TYR A 111 -13.05 10.16 5.43
C TYR A 111 -13.11 8.67 5.63
N CYS A 112 -13.34 7.97 4.52
CA CYS A 112 -13.48 6.53 4.47
C CYS A 112 -12.59 5.97 3.37
N GLU A 113 -11.75 5.01 3.72
CA GLU A 113 -10.76 4.42 2.81
C GLU A 113 -11.25 3.12 2.21
N ALA A 114 -10.84 2.83 0.99
CA ALA A 114 -11.21 1.62 0.27
C ALA A 114 -10.79 0.35 1.04
N ALA A 115 -11.65 -0.67 0.98
CA ALA A 115 -11.49 -1.97 1.65
C ALA A 115 -11.60 -1.96 3.18
N THR A 116 -11.95 -0.85 3.81
CA THR A 116 -12.15 -0.80 5.26
C THR A 116 -13.54 -1.28 5.71
N ALA A 117 -13.71 -1.56 6.99
CA ALA A 117 -15.02 -1.90 7.55
C ALA A 117 -16.03 -0.75 7.35
N LEU A 118 -15.59 0.51 7.60
CA LEU A 118 -16.41 1.69 7.35
C LEU A 118 -16.83 1.79 5.87
N TRP A 119 -15.96 1.45 4.92
CA TRP A 119 -16.28 1.48 3.48
C TRP A 119 -17.47 0.59 3.11
N GLN A 120 -17.49 -0.62 3.67
CA GLN A 120 -18.58 -1.55 3.46
C GLN A 120 -19.88 -1.02 4.08
N ARG A 121 -19.80 -0.46 5.29
CA ARG A 121 -20.96 0.09 6.01
C ARG A 121 -21.53 1.35 5.38
N MET A 122 -20.69 2.15 4.74
CA MET A 122 -21.08 3.30 3.91
C MET A 122 -21.67 2.88 2.55
N ASN A 123 -21.77 1.57 2.28
CA ASN A 123 -22.27 1.01 1.03
C ASN A 123 -21.51 1.53 -0.21
N CYS A 124 -20.21 1.74 -0.06
CA CYS A 124 -19.32 2.12 -1.14
C CYS A 124 -19.09 0.94 -2.12
N PRO A 125 -18.68 1.21 -3.38
CA PRO A 125 -18.43 0.14 -4.35
C PRO A 125 -17.38 -0.86 -3.87
N ALA A 126 -17.61 -2.16 -4.09
CA ALA A 126 -16.67 -3.20 -3.69
C ALA A 126 -15.27 -2.99 -4.29
N THR A 127 -14.25 -3.29 -3.48
CA THR A 127 -12.85 -3.37 -3.90
C THR A 127 -12.52 -4.78 -4.39
N THR A 128 -11.54 -4.87 -5.29
CA THR A 128 -10.94 -6.15 -5.65
C THR A 128 -9.57 -6.21 -4.99
N GLU A 129 -9.22 -7.35 -4.38
CA GLU A 129 -7.89 -7.54 -3.81
C GLU A 129 -6.85 -7.64 -4.94
N ALA A 130 -5.85 -6.77 -4.92
CA ALA A 130 -4.75 -6.76 -5.87
C ALA A 130 -3.49 -7.34 -5.21
N PRO A 131 -2.82 -8.36 -5.81
CA PRO A 131 -1.56 -8.87 -5.28
C PRO A 131 -0.48 -7.78 -5.30
N LEU A 132 0.27 -7.62 -4.20
CA LEU A 132 1.32 -6.60 -4.11
C LEU A 132 2.33 -6.69 -5.26
N LEU A 133 2.74 -7.90 -5.65
CA LEU A 133 3.63 -8.11 -6.81
C LEU A 133 3.08 -7.49 -8.11
N GLU A 134 1.78 -7.59 -8.37
CA GLU A 134 1.17 -6.99 -9.56
C GLU A 134 1.32 -5.46 -9.53
N VAL A 135 1.04 -4.86 -8.37
CA VAL A 135 1.17 -3.43 -8.17
C VAL A 135 2.61 -2.97 -8.33
N VAL A 136 3.56 -3.70 -7.75
CA VAL A 136 5.00 -3.39 -7.83
C VAL A 136 5.52 -3.52 -9.26
N VAL A 137 5.03 -4.49 -10.04
CA VAL A 137 5.34 -4.55 -11.48
C VAL A 137 4.82 -3.30 -12.20
N ALA A 138 3.58 -2.88 -11.95
CA ALA A 138 3.03 -1.68 -12.56
C ALA A 138 3.79 -0.39 -12.16
N VAL A 139 4.22 -0.30 -10.89
CA VAL A 139 5.11 0.77 -10.42
C VAL A 139 6.44 0.72 -11.16
N ALA A 140 7.06 -0.45 -11.28
CA ALA A 140 8.35 -0.61 -11.96
C ALA A 140 8.27 -0.28 -13.46
N GLU A 141 7.17 -0.62 -14.14
CA GLU A 141 6.92 -0.23 -15.54
C GLU A 141 6.73 1.28 -15.70
N ALA A 142 6.07 1.94 -14.75
CA ALA A 142 5.94 3.40 -14.76
C ALA A 142 7.28 4.07 -14.44
N ALA A 143 8.06 3.52 -13.51
CA ALA A 143 9.36 4.03 -13.09
C ALA A 143 10.40 3.87 -14.19
N GLU A 144 10.39 2.75 -14.91
CA GLU A 144 11.24 2.53 -16.09
C GLU A 144 10.98 3.60 -17.17
N ARG A 145 9.72 4.01 -17.37
CA ARG A 145 9.36 5.07 -18.32
C ARG A 145 9.88 6.46 -17.90
N ASP A 146 9.92 6.73 -16.61
CA ASP A 146 10.46 7.98 -16.04
C ASP A 146 11.99 7.93 -15.81
N GLY A 147 12.62 6.77 -16.00
CA GLY A 147 14.04 6.55 -15.75
C GLY A 147 14.40 6.45 -14.26
N ASP A 148 13.41 6.20 -13.39
CA ASP A 148 13.57 6.13 -11.94
C ASP A 148 14.02 4.73 -11.50
N ALA A 149 15.30 4.43 -11.75
CA ALA A 149 15.91 3.16 -11.33
C ALA A 149 16.02 3.02 -9.80
N GLU A 150 15.98 4.13 -9.06
CA GLU A 150 16.04 4.13 -7.60
C GLU A 150 14.76 3.56 -7.00
N LEU A 151 13.58 4.03 -7.44
CA LEU A 151 12.30 3.49 -6.98
C LEU A 151 12.15 1.99 -7.29
N ILE A 152 12.59 1.56 -8.48
CA ILE A 152 12.61 0.14 -8.88
C ILE A 152 13.49 -0.66 -7.91
N GLY A 153 14.69 -0.16 -7.61
CA GLY A 153 15.63 -0.83 -6.73
C GLY A 153 15.17 -0.87 -5.27
N CYS A 154 14.51 0.18 -4.79
CA CYS A 154 13.90 0.22 -3.45
C CYS A 154 12.85 -0.89 -3.29
N TRP A 155 11.90 -1.02 -4.22
CA TRP A 155 10.93 -2.11 -4.20
C TRP A 155 11.61 -3.48 -4.31
N TRP A 156 12.55 -3.63 -5.23
CA TRP A 156 13.30 -4.88 -5.44
C TRP A 156 14.06 -5.34 -4.20
N SER A 157 14.62 -4.39 -3.44
CA SER A 157 15.42 -4.64 -2.24
C SER A 157 14.62 -5.18 -1.05
N LEU A 158 13.29 -5.12 -1.10
CA LEU A 158 12.43 -5.72 -0.08
C LEU A 158 12.43 -7.25 -0.12
N GLY A 159 12.92 -7.84 -1.22
CA GLY A 159 13.04 -9.28 -1.36
C GLY A 159 11.76 -9.99 -1.79
N TRP A 160 11.87 -11.28 -2.05
CA TRP A 160 10.76 -12.08 -2.57
C TRP A 160 9.69 -12.34 -1.50
N GLN A 161 10.07 -12.47 -0.22
CA GLN A 161 9.13 -12.75 0.86
C GLN A 161 8.12 -11.61 1.02
N ALA A 162 8.59 -10.36 0.93
CA ALA A 162 7.73 -9.18 1.03
C ALA A 162 6.81 -9.05 -0.19
N LEU A 163 7.32 -9.30 -1.39
CA LEU A 163 6.60 -9.00 -2.63
C LEU A 163 5.66 -10.11 -3.10
N VAL A 164 6.04 -11.37 -2.90
CA VAL A 164 5.31 -12.55 -3.37
C VAL A 164 4.58 -13.25 -2.23
N GLY A 165 4.95 -12.96 -0.98
CA GLY A 165 4.42 -13.58 0.22
C GLY A 165 5.18 -14.86 0.62
N GLY A 166 4.95 -15.31 1.86
CA GLY A 166 5.66 -16.43 2.49
C GLY A 166 5.19 -17.83 2.11
N GLN A 167 4.62 -18.04 0.92
CA GLN A 167 4.32 -19.40 0.45
C GLN A 167 5.63 -20.14 0.15
N PRO A 168 5.71 -21.46 0.36
CA PRO A 168 6.90 -22.21 0.03
C PRO A 168 7.08 -22.25 -1.48
N PHE A 169 8.07 -21.52 -1.98
CA PHE A 169 8.50 -21.57 -3.37
C PHE A 169 9.86 -22.29 -3.47
N SER A 170 10.07 -23.00 -4.57
CA SER A 170 11.39 -23.28 -5.13
C SER A 170 11.82 -22.15 -6.07
N PRO A 171 13.14 -22.01 -6.37
CA PRO A 171 13.60 -21.04 -7.36
C PRO A 171 12.89 -21.19 -8.71
N GLU A 172 12.57 -22.41 -9.12
CA GLU A 172 11.84 -22.69 -10.37
C GLU A 172 10.40 -22.19 -10.33
N GLU A 173 9.69 -22.35 -9.21
CA GLU A 173 8.31 -21.86 -9.06
C GLU A 173 8.28 -20.33 -9.00
N LEU A 174 9.23 -19.72 -8.30
CA LEU A 174 9.38 -18.28 -8.25
C LEU A 174 9.72 -17.70 -9.64
N ALA A 175 10.60 -18.37 -10.39
CA ALA A 175 10.91 -18.02 -11.78
C ALA A 175 9.71 -18.16 -12.73
N ALA A 176 8.82 -19.13 -12.48
CA ALA A 176 7.62 -19.36 -13.27
C ALA A 176 6.50 -18.37 -12.96
N THR A 177 6.63 -17.56 -11.90
CA THR A 177 5.64 -16.54 -11.53
C THR A 177 5.75 -15.34 -12.48
N PRO A 178 4.72 -15.04 -13.30
CA PRO A 178 4.84 -14.04 -14.37
C PRO A 178 5.29 -12.65 -13.89
N GLY A 179 4.75 -12.18 -12.76
CA GLY A 179 5.14 -10.89 -12.19
C GLY A 179 6.60 -10.85 -11.72
N VAL A 180 7.14 -11.96 -11.22
CA VAL A 180 8.56 -12.05 -10.84
C VAL A 180 9.44 -12.01 -12.08
N ALA A 181 9.08 -12.76 -13.11
CA ALA A 181 9.84 -12.76 -14.37
C ALA A 181 9.91 -11.36 -14.99
N GLU A 182 8.78 -10.62 -15.00
CA GLU A 182 8.74 -9.25 -15.52
C GLU A 182 9.55 -8.29 -14.65
N LEU A 183 9.36 -8.31 -13.31
CA LEU A 183 10.11 -7.44 -12.41
C LEU A 183 11.62 -7.66 -12.54
N ARG A 184 12.07 -8.93 -12.60
CA ARG A 184 13.49 -9.27 -12.84
C ARG A 184 13.99 -8.74 -14.18
N ALA A 185 13.15 -8.76 -15.22
CA ALA A 185 13.51 -8.21 -16.52
C ALA A 185 13.67 -6.69 -16.47
N ILE A 186 12.74 -5.97 -15.81
CA ILE A 186 12.83 -4.51 -15.60
C ILE A 186 14.11 -4.16 -14.84
N VAL A 187 14.37 -4.81 -13.70
CA VAL A 187 15.56 -4.53 -12.86
C VAL A 187 16.85 -4.71 -13.67
N ARG A 188 16.96 -5.77 -14.49
CA ARG A 188 18.12 -5.97 -15.38
C ARG A 188 18.27 -4.87 -16.43
N ARG A 189 17.18 -4.45 -17.06
CA ARG A 189 17.21 -3.41 -18.11
C ARG A 189 17.62 -2.05 -17.55
N THR A 190 17.15 -1.72 -16.35
CA THR A 190 17.38 -0.42 -15.71
C THR A 190 18.64 -0.38 -14.85
N GLY A 191 19.24 -1.54 -14.54
CA GLY A 191 20.38 -1.64 -13.62
C GLY A 191 19.99 -1.33 -12.16
N ALA A 192 18.70 -1.44 -11.82
CA ALA A 192 18.16 -1.03 -10.53
C ALA A 192 18.69 -1.87 -9.35
N GLN A 193 19.36 -3.01 -9.59
CA GLN A 193 19.98 -3.81 -8.52
C GLN A 193 21.08 -3.10 -7.72
N GLY A 194 21.52 -1.92 -8.18
CA GLY A 194 22.48 -1.07 -7.47
C GLY A 194 21.87 -0.15 -6.40
N PHE A 195 20.54 -0.09 -6.28
CA PHE A 195 19.84 0.75 -5.31
C PHE A 195 19.17 -0.09 -4.21
N GLY A 196 18.79 0.58 -3.11
CA GLY A 196 18.16 -0.05 -1.95
C GLY A 196 19.14 -0.84 -1.06
N SER A 197 18.60 -1.41 0.02
CA SER A 197 19.38 -2.23 0.95
C SER A 197 19.26 -3.70 0.56
N ARG A 198 20.27 -4.24 -0.14
CA ARG A 198 20.35 -5.67 -0.48
C ARG A 198 21.58 -6.35 0.14
N PRO A 199 21.54 -7.67 0.37
CA PRO A 199 22.72 -8.41 0.77
C PRO A 199 23.85 -8.30 -0.28
N SER A 200 25.10 -8.20 0.19
CA SER A 200 26.29 -8.31 -0.66
C SER A 200 26.45 -9.73 -1.20
N GLU A 201 27.24 -9.91 -2.27
CA GLU A 201 27.51 -11.26 -2.80
C GLU A 201 28.12 -12.20 -1.75
N GLU A 202 29.00 -11.68 -0.89
CA GLU A 202 29.58 -12.45 0.23
C GLU A 202 28.50 -12.84 1.25
N GLN A 203 27.55 -11.93 1.55
CA GLN A 203 26.44 -12.26 2.44
C GLN A 203 25.52 -13.33 1.84
N LEU A 204 25.20 -13.24 0.55
CA LEU A 204 24.38 -14.26 -0.14
C LEU A 204 25.05 -15.64 -0.09
N GLU A 205 26.36 -15.71 -0.33
CA GLU A 205 27.11 -16.98 -0.23
C GLU A 205 27.09 -17.58 1.18
N LEU A 206 27.15 -16.74 2.21
CA LEU A 206 27.13 -17.17 3.62
C LEU A 206 25.74 -17.57 4.11
N MET A 207 24.67 -16.97 3.57
CA MET A 207 23.29 -17.26 3.98
C MET A 207 22.88 -18.69 3.64
N GLY A 208 23.38 -19.25 2.53
CA GLY A 208 23.01 -20.60 2.08
C GLY A 208 21.53 -20.75 1.72
N ASP A 209 20.80 -19.64 1.57
CA ASP A 209 19.41 -19.62 1.13
C ASP A 209 19.37 -19.53 -0.39
N GLU A 210 18.95 -20.61 -1.04
CA GLU A 210 18.90 -20.72 -2.50
C GLU A 210 17.91 -19.73 -3.12
N LEU A 211 16.79 -19.43 -2.45
CA LEU A 211 15.77 -18.51 -2.94
C LEU A 211 16.24 -17.07 -2.84
N GLU A 212 16.78 -16.68 -1.69
CA GLU A 212 17.30 -15.33 -1.48
C GLU A 212 18.44 -15.04 -2.46
N THR A 213 19.32 -16.03 -2.64
CA THR A 213 20.44 -15.96 -3.58
C THR A 213 19.94 -15.85 -5.02
N TRP A 214 18.95 -16.68 -5.41
CA TRP A 214 18.36 -16.62 -6.74
C TRP A 214 17.65 -15.29 -7.00
N TRP A 215 16.97 -14.75 -5.99
CA TRP A 215 16.29 -13.46 -6.07
C TRP A 215 17.31 -12.38 -6.42
N TYR A 216 18.31 -12.14 -5.57
CA TYR A 216 19.21 -11.00 -5.76
C TYR A 216 20.26 -11.17 -6.87
N ARG A 217 20.53 -12.40 -7.33
CA ARG A 217 21.42 -12.63 -8.48
C ARG A 217 20.63 -12.50 -9.79
N LEU A 218 20.94 -11.45 -10.53
CA LEU A 218 20.33 -11.13 -11.83
C LEU A 218 21.28 -11.36 -13.00
#